data_AF-A0A423UC29-F1
#
_entry.id   AF-A0A423UC29-F1
#
_cell.length_a   1.000
_cell.length_b   1.000
_cell.length_c   1.000
_cell.angle_alpha   90.00
_cell.angle_beta   90.00
_cell.angle_gamma   90.00
#
_symmetry.space_group_name_H-M   'P 1'
#
loop_
_entity.id
_entity.type
_entity.pdbx_description
1 polymer ?
#
loop_
_entity_poly.entity_id
_entity_poly.type
_entity_poly.pdbx_seq_one_letter_code
_entity_poly.pdbx_strand_id
1 'polypeptide(L)'
;MSGSLQDEMSELLHESLHEGTARHPGESKSKKTAVFANAYDFFYRWLRHMYKRRCGTSERKWRADWYNCPEALSRITELWRVWERSRTDKGDAMAVWWRDFCDPTMDRLMSPSGPFAESETKCGYDEPLPCAIPPKGRFRDERNDEPYMVMEQ
;
A
#
# COMPACT_ATOMS: atom_id res chain seq x y z
N MET A 1 -6.29 -0.22 -50.85
CA MET A 1 -5.41 0.50 -49.90
C MET A 1 -5.62 -0.16 -48.55
N SER A 2 -4.56 -0.70 -47.94
CA SER A 2 -4.65 -1.44 -46.67
C SER A 2 -4.75 -0.42 -45.53
N GLY A 3 -5.88 -0.38 -44.82
CA GLY A 3 -6.00 0.39 -43.58
C GLY A 3 -5.11 -0.23 -42.50
N SER A 4 -4.44 0.61 -41.71
CA SER A 4 -3.60 0.18 -40.60
C SER A 4 -4.47 -0.19 -39.41
N LEU A 5 -4.15 -1.29 -38.71
CA LEU A 5 -4.80 -1.68 -37.44
C LEU A 5 -4.77 -0.55 -36.39
N GLN A 6 -3.83 0.39 -36.50
CA GLN A 6 -3.76 1.56 -35.63
C GLN A 6 -4.86 2.59 -35.91
N ASP A 7 -5.32 2.70 -37.16
CA ASP A 7 -6.38 3.63 -37.54
C ASP A 7 -7.74 3.09 -37.09
N GLU A 8 -7.98 1.79 -37.27
CA GLU A 8 -9.19 1.12 -36.77
C GLU A 8 -9.28 1.17 -35.23
N MET A 9 -8.15 0.97 -34.53
CA MET A 9 -8.11 1.09 -33.07
C MET A 9 -8.29 2.54 -32.58
N SER A 10 -7.88 3.54 -33.37
CA SER A 10 -8.07 4.95 -33.04
C SER A 10 -9.52 5.40 -33.20
N GLU A 11 -10.24 4.88 -34.19
CA GLU A 11 -11.67 5.14 -34.39
C GLU A 11 -12.52 4.47 -33.30
N LEU A 12 -12.21 3.22 -32.94
CA LEU A 12 -12.91 2.46 -31.89
C LEU A 12 -12.75 3.09 -30.50
N LEU A 13 -11.61 3.74 -30.23
CA LEU A 13 -11.36 4.50 -29.00
C LEU A 13 -12.02 5.89 -28.99
N HIS A 14 -12.25 6.50 -30.16
CA HIS A 14 -12.97 7.78 -30.26
C HIS A 14 -14.48 7.62 -30.17
N GLU A 15 -15.04 6.54 -30.71
CA GLU A 15 -16.48 6.27 -30.68
C GLU A 15 -17.00 5.92 -29.27
N SER A 16 -16.14 5.32 -28.42
CA SER A 16 -16.44 5.02 -27.01
C SER A 16 -16.56 6.26 -26.10
N LEU A 17 -16.20 7.46 -26.57
CA LEU A 17 -16.13 8.66 -25.72
C LEU A 17 -17.38 9.57 -25.78
N HIS A 18 -18.42 9.23 -26.54
CA HIS A 18 -19.59 10.11 -26.72
C HIS A 18 -20.95 9.58 -26.28
N GLU A 19 -21.04 8.46 -25.56
CA GLU A 19 -22.29 8.06 -24.90
C GLU A 19 -22.19 8.08 -23.38
N GLY A 20 -22.75 9.14 -22.79
CA GLY A 20 -23.42 9.05 -21.50
C GLY A 20 -22.63 9.41 -20.25
N THR A 21 -22.07 10.62 -20.15
CA THR A 21 -21.78 11.23 -18.83
C THR A 21 -22.74 12.37 -18.53
N ALA A 22 -23.90 12.01 -17.97
CA ALA A 22 -24.69 12.94 -17.19
C ALA A 22 -23.79 13.46 -16.04
N ARG A 23 -23.38 14.72 -16.16
CA ARG A 23 -22.55 15.42 -15.19
C ARG A 23 -23.39 15.67 -13.94
N HIS A 24 -23.24 14.84 -12.91
CA HIS A 24 -23.78 15.13 -11.58
C HIS A 24 -22.95 16.23 -10.91
N PRO A 25 -23.55 17.37 -10.54
CA PRO A 25 -22.86 18.40 -9.78
C PRO A 25 -23.02 18.12 -8.28
N GLY A 26 -21.90 17.87 -7.59
CA GLY A 26 -21.86 17.82 -6.13
C GLY A 26 -21.12 16.61 -5.54
N GLU A 27 -19.88 16.33 -5.97
CA GLU A 27 -18.97 15.55 -5.12
C GLU A 27 -18.57 16.43 -3.93
N SER A 28 -19.40 16.39 -2.88
CA SER A 28 -18.96 16.70 -1.53
C SER A 28 -17.70 15.87 -1.26
N LYS A 29 -16.55 16.53 -1.06
CA LYS A 29 -15.33 15.89 -0.55
C LYS A 29 -15.65 15.31 0.83
N SER A 30 -16.20 14.10 0.85
CA SER A 30 -16.39 13.33 2.06
C SER A 30 -15.01 13.20 2.71
N LYS A 31 -14.84 13.80 3.89
CA LYS A 31 -13.62 13.61 4.70
C LYS A 31 -13.45 12.10 4.84
N LYS A 32 -12.45 11.53 4.17
CA LYS A 32 -12.20 10.09 4.18
C LYS A 32 -11.97 9.68 5.64
N THR A 33 -12.86 8.85 6.19
CA THR A 33 -12.81 8.32 7.56
C THR A 33 -11.72 7.26 7.72
N ALA A 34 -10.55 7.46 7.11
CA ALA A 34 -9.41 6.56 7.30
C ALA A 34 -8.78 6.80 8.67
N VAL A 35 -8.41 5.72 9.36
CA VAL A 35 -7.74 5.80 10.67
C VAL A 35 -6.31 6.28 10.47
N PHE A 36 -5.61 5.71 9.50
CA PHE A 36 -4.25 6.11 9.15
C PHE A 36 -4.23 7.10 7.99
N ALA A 37 -3.22 7.96 8.00
CA ALA A 37 -3.03 9.01 7.00
C ALA A 37 -2.68 8.45 5.61
N ASN A 38 -1.89 7.38 5.58
CA ASN A 38 -1.38 6.73 4.37
C ASN A 38 -0.78 5.36 4.74
N ALA A 39 -0.27 4.65 3.74
CA ALA A 39 0.38 3.35 3.89
C ALA A 39 1.56 3.36 4.87
N TYR A 40 2.35 4.44 4.89
CA TYR A 40 3.46 4.57 5.83
C TYR A 40 2.99 4.75 7.27
N ASP A 41 2.00 5.62 7.51
CA ASP A 41 1.40 5.82 8.83
C ASP A 41 0.81 4.52 9.39
N PHE A 42 0.09 3.76 8.54
CA PHE A 42 -0.43 2.43 8.84
C PHE A 42 0.67 1.45 9.23
N PHE A 43 1.74 1.39 8.43
CA PHE A 43 2.84 0.48 8.70
C PHE A 43 3.60 0.87 9.98
N TYR A 44 3.95 2.15 10.10
CA TYR A 44 4.76 2.72 11.17
C TYR A 44 4.07 2.63 12.53
N ARG A 45 2.77 2.94 12.61
CA ARG A 45 2.08 2.98 13.91
C ARG A 45 1.44 1.66 14.29
N TRP A 46 1.20 0.76 13.35
CA TRP A 46 0.43 -0.45 13.62
C TRP A 46 1.06 -1.72 13.06
N LEU A 47 1.17 -1.88 11.73
CA LEU A 47 1.52 -3.19 11.17
C LEU A 47 2.89 -3.69 11.64
N ARG A 48 3.89 -2.81 11.74
CA ARG A 48 5.23 -3.19 12.22
C ARG A 48 5.25 -3.77 13.63
N HIS A 49 4.26 -3.42 14.46
CA HIS A 49 4.13 -3.91 15.84
C HIS A 49 3.30 -5.19 15.92
N MET A 50 2.37 -5.39 14.98
CA MET A 50 1.53 -6.59 14.90
C MET A 50 2.23 -7.75 14.18
N TYR A 51 2.97 -7.45 13.10
CA TYR A 51 3.67 -8.45 12.30
C TYR A 51 5.04 -8.81 12.92
N LYS A 52 5.02 -9.55 14.04
CA LYS A 52 6.24 -9.94 14.76
C LYS A 52 6.97 -11.08 14.07
N ARG A 53 8.15 -10.82 13.50
CA ARG A 53 9.05 -11.83 12.91
C ARG A 53 10.50 -11.39 13.09
N ARG A 54 11.38 -12.34 13.39
CA ARG A 54 12.82 -12.13 13.26
C ARG A 54 13.18 -11.88 11.79
N CYS A 55 14.00 -10.87 11.54
CA CYS A 55 14.45 -10.49 10.20
C CYS A 55 15.97 -10.29 10.13
N GLY A 56 16.51 -10.28 8.89
CA GLY A 56 17.94 -10.18 8.62
C GLY A 56 18.66 -11.54 8.72
N THR A 57 17.93 -12.63 8.47
CA THR A 57 18.46 -13.99 8.32
C THR A 57 18.54 -14.38 6.84
N SER A 58 19.10 -15.56 6.55
CA SER A 58 19.08 -16.15 5.20
C SER A 58 17.67 -16.48 4.71
N GLU A 59 16.70 -16.65 5.62
CA GLU A 59 15.33 -17.07 5.30
C GLU A 59 14.32 -15.91 5.31
N ARG A 60 14.60 -14.84 6.06
CA ARG A 60 13.69 -13.70 6.19
C ARG A 60 14.44 -12.38 6.06
N LYS A 61 14.18 -11.72 4.95
CA LYS A 61 14.73 -10.41 4.60
C LYS A 61 13.74 -9.32 4.95
N TRP A 62 14.23 -8.17 5.35
CA TRP A 62 13.40 -6.98 5.56
C TRP A 62 14.24 -5.76 5.25
N ARG A 63 13.62 -4.65 4.84
CA ARG A 63 14.29 -3.38 4.59
C ARG A 63 13.62 -2.27 5.38
N ALA A 64 14.38 -1.53 6.18
CA ALA A 64 13.83 -0.45 7.02
C ALA A 64 13.22 0.69 6.19
N ASP A 65 13.80 1.02 5.05
CA ASP A 65 13.31 2.01 4.08
C ASP A 65 12.49 1.36 2.95
N TRP A 66 11.66 0.37 3.28
CA TRP A 66 10.83 -0.40 2.33
C TRP A 66 10.07 0.48 1.31
N TYR A 67 9.69 1.70 1.70
CA TYR A 67 8.98 2.67 0.86
C TYR A 67 9.79 3.18 -0.36
N ASN A 68 11.10 2.92 -0.39
CA ASN A 68 11.95 3.17 -1.55
C ASN A 68 11.89 2.03 -2.59
N CYS A 69 11.33 0.88 -2.23
CA CYS A 69 11.04 -0.20 -3.17
C CYS A 69 9.62 -0.02 -3.74
N PRO A 70 9.45 0.20 -5.06
CA PRO A 70 8.13 0.40 -5.67
C PRO A 70 7.17 -0.77 -5.43
N GLU A 71 7.67 -2.00 -5.49
CA GLU A 71 6.86 -3.20 -5.23
C GLU A 71 6.34 -3.23 -3.80
N ALA A 72 7.21 -2.97 -2.81
CA ALA A 72 6.81 -2.93 -1.41
C ALA A 72 5.84 -1.79 -1.12
N LEU A 73 6.09 -0.61 -1.69
CA LEU A 73 5.21 0.53 -1.56
C LEU A 73 3.80 0.21 -2.07
N SER A 74 3.69 -0.36 -3.27
CA SER A 74 2.41 -0.76 -3.86
C SER A 74 1.69 -1.79 -2.99
N ARG A 75 2.38 -2.88 -2.64
CA ARG A 75 1.84 -3.97 -1.83
C ARG A 75 1.33 -3.49 -0.45
N ILE A 76 2.13 -2.73 0.28
CA ILE A 76 1.75 -2.25 1.63
C ILE A 76 0.64 -1.20 1.54
N THR A 77 0.59 -0.41 0.47
CA THR A 77 -0.53 0.52 0.22
C THR A 77 -1.85 -0.23 0.06
N GLU A 78 -1.85 -1.32 -0.70
CA GLU A 78 -3.06 -2.14 -0.85
C GLU A 78 -3.41 -2.88 0.45
N LEU A 79 -2.43 -3.36 1.23
CA LEU A 79 -2.70 -3.91 2.56
C LEU A 79 -3.43 -2.91 3.46
N TRP A 80 -2.97 -1.66 3.50
CA TRP A 80 -3.61 -0.59 4.25
C TRP A 80 -5.05 -0.35 3.79
N ARG A 81 -5.29 -0.23 2.48
CA ARG A 81 -6.62 0.01 1.91
C ARG A 81 -7.61 -1.12 2.20
N VAL A 82 -7.17 -2.38 2.12
CA VAL A 82 -8.01 -3.52 2.50
C VAL A 82 -8.24 -3.51 4.02
N TRP A 83 -7.22 -3.21 4.82
CA TRP A 83 -7.34 -3.14 6.27
C TRP A 83 -8.38 -2.10 6.72
N GLU A 84 -8.34 -0.89 6.15
CA GLU A 84 -9.28 0.19 6.48
C GLU A 84 -10.74 -0.20 6.22
N ARG A 85 -10.99 -0.97 5.15
CA ARG A 85 -12.33 -1.51 4.85
C ARG A 85 -12.72 -2.62 5.81
N SER A 86 -11.79 -3.54 6.08
CA SER A 86 -12.07 -4.72 6.87
C SER A 86 -12.24 -4.43 8.38
N ARG A 87 -11.66 -3.35 8.92
CA ARG A 87 -11.79 -3.00 10.34
C ARG A 87 -13.18 -2.53 10.77
N THR A 88 -14.03 -2.08 9.85
CA THR A 88 -15.40 -1.61 10.14
C THR A 88 -16.45 -2.70 10.02
N ASP A 89 -16.06 -3.84 9.47
CA ASP A 89 -16.94 -4.99 9.31
C ASP A 89 -17.14 -5.71 10.65
N LYS A 90 -18.35 -6.24 10.88
CA LYS A 90 -18.72 -6.94 12.14
C LYS A 90 -18.53 -8.46 12.08
N GLY A 91 -18.00 -9.00 11.00
CA GLY A 91 -17.73 -10.41 10.79
C GLY A 91 -16.24 -10.74 10.66
N ASP A 92 -15.93 -11.74 9.83
CA ASP A 92 -14.59 -12.33 9.72
C ASP A 92 -13.62 -11.55 8.81
N ALA A 93 -13.98 -10.33 8.41
CA ALA A 93 -13.20 -9.57 7.42
C ALA A 93 -11.75 -9.31 7.86
N MET A 94 -11.49 -9.20 9.17
CA MET A 94 -10.13 -9.10 9.70
C MET A 94 -9.36 -10.41 9.66
N ALA A 95 -10.01 -11.55 9.92
CA ALA A 95 -9.38 -12.86 9.76
C ALA A 95 -9.03 -13.12 8.27
N VAL A 96 -9.94 -12.75 7.36
CA VAL A 96 -9.72 -12.80 5.90
C VAL A 96 -8.59 -11.86 5.49
N TRP A 97 -8.53 -10.64 6.03
CA TRP A 97 -7.44 -9.70 5.76
C TRP A 97 -6.07 -10.30 6.10
N TRP A 98 -5.94 -10.93 7.27
CA TRP A 98 -4.71 -11.63 7.66
C TRP A 98 -4.35 -12.76 6.69
N ARG A 99 -5.27 -13.70 6.51
CA ARG A 99 -5.06 -14.94 5.75
C ARG A 99 -4.80 -14.71 4.26
N ASP A 100 -5.61 -13.86 3.63
CA ASP A 100 -5.63 -13.76 2.16
C ASP A 100 -4.76 -12.61 1.63
N PHE A 101 -4.49 -11.59 2.46
CA PHE A 101 -3.79 -10.39 2.02
C PHE A 101 -2.49 -10.18 2.77
N CYS A 102 -2.53 -10.04 4.10
CA CYS A 102 -1.36 -9.64 4.88
C CYS A 102 -0.28 -10.71 4.86
N ASP A 103 -0.57 -11.93 5.32
CA ASP A 103 0.44 -13.00 5.42
C ASP A 103 1.07 -13.32 4.07
N PRO A 104 0.31 -13.56 2.98
CA PRO A 104 0.90 -13.88 1.69
C PRO A 104 1.70 -12.72 1.08
N THR A 105 1.35 -11.47 1.40
CA THR A 105 2.09 -10.29 0.93
C THR A 105 3.40 -10.13 1.70
N MET A 106 3.34 -10.23 3.03
CA MET A 106 4.51 -10.09 3.89
C MET A 106 5.51 -11.22 3.67
N ASP A 107 5.06 -12.47 3.48
CA ASP A 107 5.97 -13.59 3.17
C ASP A 107 6.70 -13.40 1.84
N ARG A 108 6.03 -12.84 0.81
CA ARG A 108 6.68 -12.53 -0.48
C ARG A 108 7.71 -11.41 -0.35
N LEU A 109 7.37 -10.35 0.39
CA LEU A 109 8.28 -9.25 0.66
C LEU A 109 9.51 -9.72 1.45
N MET A 110 9.30 -10.61 2.43
CA MET A 110 10.35 -11.13 3.29
C MET A 110 11.13 -12.31 2.70
N SER A 111 10.75 -12.79 1.51
CA SER A 111 11.42 -13.90 0.86
C SER A 111 12.90 -13.59 0.61
N PRO A 112 13.81 -14.57 0.75
CA PRO A 112 15.21 -14.42 0.37
C PRO A 112 15.41 -14.08 -1.11
N SER A 113 14.47 -14.49 -1.96
CA SER A 113 14.41 -14.16 -3.39
C SER A 113 13.47 -13.00 -3.70
N GLY A 114 12.96 -12.33 -2.66
CA GLY A 114 12.03 -11.21 -2.76
C GLY A 114 12.74 -9.88 -3.01
N PRO A 115 11.97 -8.76 -3.04
CA PRO A 115 12.50 -7.44 -3.34
C PRO A 115 13.51 -6.91 -2.30
N PHE A 116 13.60 -7.57 -1.14
CA PHE A 116 14.53 -7.21 -0.06
C PHE A 116 15.74 -8.15 0.05
N ALA A 117 16.01 -9.00 -0.94
CA ALA A 117 17.10 -9.99 -0.93
C ALA A 117 18.44 -9.44 -0.40
N GLU A 118 18.84 -8.27 -0.90
CA GLU A 118 20.10 -7.58 -0.58
C GLU A 118 20.06 -6.76 0.72
N SER A 119 18.95 -6.79 1.46
CA SER A 119 18.84 -6.02 2.69
C SER A 119 19.51 -6.73 3.88
N GLU A 120 20.24 -5.95 4.66
CA GLU A 120 20.92 -6.39 5.88
C GLU A 120 20.23 -5.93 7.17
N THR A 121 19.05 -5.30 7.05
CA THR A 121 18.27 -4.85 8.21
C THR A 121 17.91 -6.04 9.10
N LYS A 122 18.17 -5.93 10.41
CA LYS A 122 17.95 -6.98 11.41
C LYS A 122 16.92 -6.56 12.44
N CYS A 123 16.21 -7.55 12.99
CA CYS A 123 15.30 -7.38 14.11
C CYS A 123 15.09 -8.69 14.86
N GLY A 124 14.90 -8.61 16.17
CA GLY A 124 14.54 -9.72 17.05
C GLY A 124 13.07 -10.14 16.96
N TYR A 125 12.68 -11.15 17.73
CA TYR A 125 11.29 -11.64 17.76
C TYR A 125 10.31 -10.69 18.47
N ASP A 126 10.79 -10.00 19.50
CA ASP A 126 9.97 -9.08 20.30
C ASP A 126 10.09 -7.62 19.85
N GLU A 127 10.92 -7.36 18.85
CA GLU A 127 11.11 -6.05 18.29
C GLU A 127 10.13 -5.81 17.13
N PRO A 128 9.57 -4.60 17.00
CA PRO A 128 8.79 -4.24 15.83
C PRO A 128 9.67 -4.22 14.58
N LEU A 129 9.08 -4.54 13.42
CA LEU A 129 9.81 -4.48 12.15
C LEU A 129 10.47 -3.11 11.97
N PRO A 130 11.77 -3.03 11.62
CA PRO A 130 12.45 -1.76 11.44
C PRO A 130 11.75 -0.91 10.36
N CYS A 131 11.55 0.37 10.64
CA CYS A 131 10.93 1.31 9.71
C CYS A 131 11.67 2.64 9.82
N ALA A 132 12.35 3.03 8.74
CA ALA A 132 13.06 4.31 8.69
C ALA A 132 12.07 5.47 8.59
N ILE A 133 12.48 6.65 9.05
CA ILE A 133 11.70 7.89 8.86
C ILE A 133 11.92 8.36 7.41
N PRO A 134 10.86 8.51 6.60
CA PRO A 134 10.98 8.95 5.22
C PRO A 134 11.34 10.44 5.16
N PRO A 135 11.98 10.90 4.08
CA PRO A 135 12.21 12.31 3.86
C PRO A 135 10.90 13.12 3.91
N LYS A 136 10.98 14.36 4.40
CA LYS A 136 9.82 15.26 4.49
C LYS A 136 9.12 15.38 3.14
N GLY A 137 7.79 15.25 3.14
CA GLY A 137 6.96 15.37 1.93
C GLY A 137 6.93 14.10 1.05
N ARG A 138 7.60 13.01 1.43
CA ARG A 138 7.55 11.74 0.70
C ARG A 138 6.14 11.14 0.65
N PHE A 139 5.36 11.37 1.70
CA PHE A 139 3.98 10.93 1.84
C PHE A 139 3.06 12.14 2.08
N ARG A 140 1.80 12.00 1.65
CA ARG A 140 0.71 12.94 1.95
C ARG A 140 -0.24 12.30 2.95
N ASP A 141 -0.92 13.12 3.74
CA ASP A 141 -2.03 12.66 4.56
C ASP A 141 -3.28 12.61 3.68
N GLU A 142 -3.71 11.41 3.30
CA GLU A 142 -4.85 11.22 2.40
C GLU A 142 -6.20 11.57 3.05
N ARG A 143 -6.24 11.85 4.35
CA ARG A 143 -7.46 12.24 5.09
C ARG A 143 -7.82 13.71 4.88
N ASN A 144 -6.81 14.57 4.72
CA ASN A 144 -6.94 16.03 4.62
C ASN A 144 -6.16 16.64 3.44
N ASP A 145 -5.42 15.83 2.68
CA ASP A 145 -4.57 16.22 1.53
C ASP A 145 -3.37 17.13 1.90
N GLU A 146 -2.99 17.16 3.18
CA GLU A 146 -1.85 17.92 3.68
C GLU A 146 -0.54 17.12 3.61
N PRO A 147 0.64 17.76 3.68
CA PRO A 147 1.91 17.05 3.85
C PRO A 147 1.89 16.16 5.09
N TYR A 148 2.25 14.88 4.95
CA TYR A 148 2.35 14.00 6.10
C TYR A 148 3.62 14.30 6.91
N MET A 149 3.45 14.54 8.20
CA MET A 149 4.53 14.81 9.15
C MET A 149 4.63 13.64 10.12
N VAL A 150 5.79 12.99 10.15
CA VAL A 150 6.04 11.94 11.14
C VAL A 150 6.16 12.60 12.51
N MET A 151 5.26 12.25 13.42
CA MET A 151 5.36 12.68 14.81
C MET A 151 6.50 11.87 15.44
N GLU A 152 7.66 12.49 15.65
CA GLU A 152 8.70 11.91 16.52
C GLU A 152 8.09 11.75 17.92
N GLN A 153 8.09 10.51 18.44
CA GLN A 153 7.65 10.18 19.79
C GLN A 153 8.84 10.15 20.73
#